data_AF-A0A1G8EXJ9-F1
#
_entry.id   AF-A0A1G8EXJ9-F1
#
_cell.length_a   1.000
_cell.length_b   1.000
_cell.length_c   1.000
_cell.angle_alpha   90.00
_cell.angle_beta   90.00
_cell.angle_gamma   90.00
#
_symmetry.space_group_name_H-M   'P 1'
#
loop_
_entity.id
_entity.type
_entity.pdbx_description
1 polymer ?
#
loop_
_entity_poly.entity_id
_entity_poly.type
_entity_poly.pdbx_seq_one_letter_code
_entity_poly.pdbx_strand_id
1 'polypeptide(L)'
;MVAGLLMAAGAVAALLQSVGSTTAPAAAQLVVTLIIAVFVTTVLRIARAVPDIRRESAATARAVTNVQAVKPNEDTLVARRLVLFREAAEAGNDCEAVLSARSALDESELANKHHIDHALIWALPVFGFIGTALTMAAMVSSFSDALDSQGDPSVLISALKQHVLPELASAFGVTLIALFLSVLAFGAMALVERAERAGVVAADEVFLIYIARLPAKQAAPAMHGLTQELAQSRGRTEELVKGLDALRTAVERLSAVESRPQRYTLVREQ
;
A
#
# COMPACT_ATOMS: atom_id res chain seq x y z
N MET A 1 -5.63 -25.09 30.08
CA MET A 1 -6.42 -24.00 29.47
C MET A 1 -7.08 -23.09 30.52
N VAL A 2 -7.76 -23.63 31.53
CA VAL A 2 -8.42 -22.83 32.61
C VAL A 2 -7.44 -21.94 33.40
N ALA A 3 -6.26 -22.45 33.76
CA ALA A 3 -5.25 -21.66 34.49
C ALA A 3 -4.71 -20.45 33.69
N GLY A 4 -4.56 -20.59 32.37
CA GLY A 4 -4.11 -19.50 31.50
C GLY A 4 -5.16 -18.39 31.34
N LEU A 5 -6.45 -18.77 31.30
CA LEU A 5 -7.57 -17.84 31.24
C LEU A 5 -7.71 -17.03 32.53
N LEU A 6 -7.50 -17.67 33.69
CA LEU A 6 -7.50 -17.00 35.00
C LEU A 6 -6.33 -16.03 35.15
N MET A 7 -5.13 -16.39 34.67
CA MET A 7 -3.98 -15.49 34.66
C MET A 7 -4.19 -14.28 33.75
N ALA A 8 -4.78 -14.48 32.56
CA ALA A 8 -5.09 -13.39 31.64
C ALA A 8 -6.12 -12.43 32.24
N ALA A 9 -7.17 -12.95 32.87
CA ALA A 9 -8.17 -12.12 33.56
C ALA A 9 -7.55 -11.30 34.69
N GLY A 10 -6.67 -11.90 35.49
CA GLY A 10 -5.93 -11.20 36.55
C GLY A 10 -5.03 -10.08 36.01
N ALA A 11 -4.33 -10.32 34.89
CA ALA A 11 -3.48 -9.31 34.26
C ALA A 11 -4.29 -8.12 33.70
N VAL A 12 -5.45 -8.40 33.09
CA VAL A 12 -6.35 -7.35 32.59
C VAL A 12 -6.91 -6.50 33.73
N ALA A 13 -7.30 -7.12 34.84
CA ALA A 13 -7.76 -6.40 36.03
C ALA A 13 -6.66 -5.51 36.60
N ALA A 14 -5.41 -6.01 36.69
CA ALA A 14 -4.27 -5.21 37.14
C ALA A 14 -3.96 -4.04 36.18
N LEU A 15 -4.10 -4.24 34.87
CA LEU A 15 -3.92 -3.18 33.88
C LEU A 15 -4.97 -2.09 34.03
N LEU A 16 -6.25 -2.44 34.20
CA LEU A 16 -7.32 -1.47 34.48
C LEU A 16 -7.05 -0.69 35.77
N GLN A 17 -6.61 -1.36 36.84
CA GLN A 17 -6.24 -0.71 38.10
C GLN A 17 -5.07 0.26 37.94
N SER A 18 -4.08 -0.08 37.10
CA SER A 18 -2.93 0.80 36.82
C SER A 18 -3.34 2.12 36.14
N VAL A 19 -4.50 2.14 35.48
CA VAL A 19 -5.05 3.33 34.82
C VAL A 19 -6.08 4.05 35.71
N GLY A 20 -6.21 3.65 36.98
CA GLY A 20 -7.07 4.31 37.96
C GLY A 20 -8.47 3.71 38.08
N SER A 21 -8.72 2.55 37.48
CA SER A 21 -9.98 1.82 37.65
C SER A 21 -10.06 1.20 39.05
N THR A 22 -10.97 1.67 39.88
CA THR A 22 -11.18 1.13 41.24
C THR A 22 -12.06 -0.12 41.25
N THR A 23 -12.89 -0.27 40.22
CA THR A 23 -13.68 -1.48 39.92
C THR A 23 -13.26 -2.01 38.56
N ALA A 24 -13.31 -3.33 38.35
CA ALA A 24 -13.06 -3.92 37.04
C ALA A 24 -14.34 -4.65 36.58
N PRO A 25 -15.38 -3.93 36.12
CA PRO A 25 -16.63 -4.53 35.70
C PRO A 25 -16.37 -5.52 34.55
N ALA A 26 -17.16 -6.61 34.51
CA ALA A 26 -16.96 -7.70 33.55
C ALA A 26 -16.98 -7.20 32.09
N ALA A 27 -17.84 -6.22 31.78
CA ALA A 27 -17.90 -5.60 30.46
C ALA A 27 -16.58 -4.91 30.07
N ALA A 28 -15.97 -4.13 30.98
CA ALA A 28 -14.68 -3.48 30.75
C ALA A 28 -13.56 -4.50 30.57
N GLN A 29 -13.53 -5.56 31.39
CA GLN A 29 -12.54 -6.63 31.27
C GLN A 29 -12.64 -7.35 29.92
N LEU A 30 -13.85 -7.66 29.44
CA LEU A 30 -14.06 -8.30 28.15
C LEU A 30 -13.56 -7.42 27.00
N VAL A 31 -13.90 -6.14 27.02
CA VAL A 31 -13.47 -5.20 25.97
C VAL A 31 -11.95 -5.01 25.98
N VAL A 32 -11.32 -4.84 27.15
CA VAL A 32 -9.85 -4.73 27.23
C VAL A 32 -9.17 -6.02 26.79
N THR A 33 -9.73 -7.19 27.11
CA THR A 33 -9.20 -8.47 26.63
C THR A 33 -9.24 -8.54 25.10
N LEU A 34 -10.34 -8.09 24.48
CA LEU A 34 -10.47 -8.00 23.03
C LEU A 34 -9.45 -7.02 22.42
N ILE A 35 -9.30 -5.83 23.01
CA ILE A 35 -8.32 -4.82 22.58
C ILE A 35 -6.90 -5.41 22.62
N ILE A 36 -6.53 -6.10 23.70
CA ILE A 36 -5.22 -6.75 23.83
C ILE A 36 -5.07 -7.87 22.79
N ALA A 37 -6.09 -8.69 22.54
CA ALA A 37 -6.03 -9.74 21.55
C ALA A 37 -5.82 -9.18 20.12
N VAL A 38 -6.52 -8.10 19.78
CA VAL A 38 -6.34 -7.37 18.52
C VAL A 38 -4.92 -6.81 18.44
N PHE A 39 -4.47 -6.10 19.48
CA PHE A 39 -3.13 -5.52 19.54
C PHE A 39 -2.03 -6.58 19.38
N VAL A 40 -2.11 -7.70 20.12
CA VAL A 40 -1.14 -8.79 20.03
C VAL A 40 -1.15 -9.41 18.63
N THR A 41 -2.32 -9.61 18.03
CA THR A 41 -2.43 -10.12 16.66
C THR A 41 -1.75 -9.18 15.67
N THR A 42 -1.99 -7.88 15.78
CA THR A 42 -1.36 -6.84 14.95
C THR A 42 0.16 -6.85 15.14
N VAL A 43 0.66 -6.83 16.38
CA VAL A 43 2.10 -6.84 16.68
C VAL A 43 2.76 -8.11 16.16
N LEU A 44 2.12 -9.27 16.27
CA LEU A 44 2.66 -10.52 15.73
C LEU A 44 2.72 -10.50 14.20
N ARG A 45 1.75 -9.87 13.51
CA ARG A 45 1.80 -9.69 12.05
C ARG A 45 2.94 -8.76 11.65
N ILE A 46 3.10 -7.64 12.34
CA ILE A 46 4.21 -6.69 12.14
C ILE A 46 5.57 -7.38 12.39
N ALA A 47 5.69 -8.11 13.50
CA ALA A 47 6.94 -8.79 13.88
C ALA A 47 7.32 -9.90 12.88
N ARG A 48 6.34 -10.57 12.26
CA ARG A 48 6.59 -11.56 11.20
C ARG A 48 7.09 -10.95 9.90
N ALA A 49 6.83 -9.67 9.62
CA ALA A 49 7.36 -8.99 8.44
C ALA A 49 8.85 -8.58 8.59
N VAL A 50 9.33 -8.35 9.82
CA VAL A 50 10.72 -7.96 10.09
C VAL A 50 11.78 -8.91 9.51
N PRO A 51 11.71 -10.25 9.68
CA PRO A 51 12.70 -11.16 9.10
C PRO A 51 12.73 -11.08 7.57
N ASP A 52 11.57 -10.90 6.92
CA ASP A 52 11.49 -10.78 5.47
C ASP A 52 12.19 -9.51 4.98
N ILE A 53 11.95 -8.37 5.65
CA ILE A 53 12.65 -7.10 5.36
C ILE A 53 14.16 -7.25 5.52
N ARG A 54 14.61 -7.94 6.57
CA ARG A 54 16.04 -8.21 6.80
C ARG A 54 16.63 -9.08 5.71
N ARG A 55 15.89 -10.10 5.25
CA ARG A 55 16.30 -10.99 4.15
C ARG A 55 16.41 -10.23 2.84
N GLU A 56 15.42 -9.39 2.51
CA GLU A 56 15.44 -8.54 1.32
C GLU A 56 16.60 -7.54 1.38
N SER A 57 16.76 -6.83 2.49
CA SER A 57 17.86 -5.87 2.69
C SER A 57 19.23 -6.53 2.54
N ALA A 58 19.39 -7.75 3.06
CA ALA A 58 20.63 -8.50 2.92
C ALA A 58 20.90 -8.93 1.46
N ALA A 59 19.85 -9.27 0.70
CA ALA A 59 19.98 -9.59 -0.72
C ALA A 59 20.36 -8.35 -1.54
N THR A 60 19.73 -7.20 -1.26
CA THR A 60 20.09 -5.91 -1.87
C THR A 60 21.53 -5.54 -1.58
N ALA A 61 22.00 -5.67 -0.33
CA ALA A 61 23.39 -5.40 0.02
C ALA A 61 24.39 -6.29 -0.75
N ARG A 62 24.07 -7.58 -0.97
CA ARG A 62 24.88 -8.46 -1.82
C ARG A 62 24.91 -7.96 -3.27
N ALA A 63 23.75 -7.56 -3.78
CA ALA A 63 23.60 -7.10 -5.16
C ALA A 63 24.34 -5.80 -5.46
N VAL A 64 24.41 -4.86 -4.50
CA VAL A 64 25.21 -3.64 -4.60
C VAL A 64 26.68 -3.95 -4.88
N THR A 65 27.22 -4.98 -4.23
CA THR A 65 28.62 -5.40 -4.45
C THR A 65 28.78 -6.17 -5.76
N ASN A 66 27.90 -7.14 -5.99
CA ASN A 66 27.87 -7.93 -7.20
C ASN A 66 26.44 -8.45 -7.46
N VAL A 67 25.78 -7.90 -8.48
CA VAL A 67 24.42 -8.31 -8.88
C VAL A 67 24.35 -9.80 -9.21
N GLN A 68 25.43 -10.41 -9.73
CA GLN A 68 25.47 -11.84 -10.02
C GLN A 68 25.56 -12.73 -8.78
N ALA A 69 25.85 -12.17 -7.61
CA ALA A 69 25.86 -12.92 -6.36
C ALA A 69 24.44 -13.29 -5.87
N VAL A 70 23.41 -12.61 -6.38
CA VAL A 70 22.01 -12.93 -6.08
C VAL A 70 21.57 -14.06 -7.00
N LYS A 71 21.13 -15.18 -6.41
CA LYS A 71 20.64 -16.32 -7.18
C LYS A 71 19.21 -16.06 -7.68
N PRO A 72 18.88 -16.42 -8.94
CA PRO A 72 17.52 -16.29 -9.48
C PRO A 72 16.43 -17.00 -8.68
N ASN A 73 16.78 -18.09 -7.98
CA ASN A 73 15.85 -18.88 -7.16
C ASN A 73 15.64 -18.30 -5.75
N GLU A 74 16.28 -17.17 -5.41
CA GLU A 74 16.00 -16.49 -4.15
C GLU A 74 14.68 -15.73 -4.29
N ASP A 75 13.71 -16.00 -3.41
CA ASP A 75 12.48 -15.21 -3.35
C ASP A 75 12.74 -13.86 -2.68
N THR A 76 13.32 -12.93 -3.44
CA THR A 76 13.64 -11.56 -3.04
C THR A 76 13.37 -10.59 -4.18
N LEU A 77 13.09 -9.32 -3.85
CA LEU A 77 12.83 -8.26 -4.84
C LEU A 77 13.92 -8.18 -5.91
N VAL A 78 15.19 -8.17 -5.48
CA VAL A 78 16.33 -8.05 -6.40
C VAL A 78 16.47 -9.26 -7.31
N ALA A 79 16.24 -10.48 -6.80
CA ALA A 79 16.28 -11.68 -7.62
C ALA A 79 15.18 -11.70 -8.69
N ARG A 80 13.94 -11.35 -8.30
CA ARG A 80 12.80 -11.27 -9.24
C ARG A 80 13.05 -10.25 -10.34
N ARG A 81 13.58 -9.06 -9.98
CA ARG A 81 13.96 -8.02 -10.96
C ARG A 81 15.13 -8.45 -11.85
N LEU A 82 16.10 -9.21 -11.32
CA LEU A 82 17.23 -9.72 -12.09
C LEU A 82 16.79 -10.73 -13.15
N VAL A 83 15.85 -11.62 -12.82
CA VAL A 83 15.26 -12.55 -13.78
C VAL A 83 14.55 -11.78 -14.88
N LEU A 84 13.67 -10.84 -14.51
CA LEU A 84 12.92 -10.02 -15.46
C LEU A 84 13.85 -9.20 -16.38
N PHE A 85 14.91 -8.63 -15.82
CA PHE A 85 15.93 -7.91 -16.59
C PHE A 85 16.62 -8.80 -17.63
N ARG A 86 17.00 -10.03 -17.25
CA ARG A 86 17.65 -10.97 -18.18
C ARG A 86 16.72 -11.38 -19.31
N GLU A 87 15.47 -11.71 -18.99
CA GLU A 87 14.45 -12.06 -19.98
C GLU A 87 14.19 -10.90 -20.96
N ALA A 88 14.11 -9.66 -20.45
CA ALA A 88 13.97 -8.47 -21.28
C ALA A 88 15.19 -8.24 -22.20
N ALA A 89 16.41 -8.42 -21.66
CA ALA A 89 17.65 -8.27 -22.41
C ALA A 89 17.80 -9.33 -23.51
N GLU A 90 17.44 -10.59 -23.22
CA GLU A 90 17.47 -11.69 -24.20
C GLU A 90 16.44 -11.50 -25.32
N ALA A 91 15.27 -10.94 -25.00
CA ALA A 91 14.24 -10.58 -25.97
C ALA A 91 14.58 -9.32 -26.79
N GLY A 92 15.66 -8.59 -26.44
CA GLY A 92 16.01 -7.32 -27.06
C GLY A 92 15.05 -6.17 -26.72
N ASN A 93 14.29 -6.29 -25.63
CA ASN A 93 13.34 -5.28 -25.19
C ASN A 93 14.04 -4.15 -24.43
N ASP A 94 13.36 -3.01 -24.28
CA ASP A 94 13.84 -1.91 -23.46
C ASP A 94 13.82 -2.32 -21.97
N CYS A 95 15.00 -2.67 -21.46
CA CYS A 95 15.20 -3.12 -20.09
C CYS A 95 14.89 -2.02 -19.06
N GLU A 96 15.10 -0.75 -19.42
CA GLU A 96 14.80 0.38 -18.54
C GLU A 96 13.29 0.55 -18.40
N ALA A 97 12.56 0.48 -19.52
CA ALA A 97 11.10 0.53 -19.51
C ALA A 97 10.47 -0.63 -18.71
N VAL A 98 10.98 -1.86 -18.89
CA VAL A 98 10.49 -3.05 -18.16
C VAL A 98 10.76 -2.94 -16.65
N LEU A 99 11.96 -2.50 -16.25
CA LEU A 99 12.30 -2.33 -14.84
C LEU A 99 11.53 -1.18 -14.20
N SER A 100 11.34 -0.07 -14.90
CA SER A 100 10.50 1.05 -14.45
C SER A 100 9.06 0.59 -14.21
N ALA A 101 8.47 -0.14 -15.16
CA ALA A 101 7.13 -0.71 -15.00
C ALA A 101 7.06 -1.68 -13.81
N ARG A 102 8.09 -2.53 -13.61
CA ARG A 102 8.15 -3.43 -12.46
C ARG A 102 8.26 -2.69 -11.14
N SER A 103 9.05 -1.61 -11.06
CA SER A 103 9.16 -0.82 -9.84
C SER A 103 7.85 -0.14 -9.48
N ALA A 104 7.13 0.41 -10.47
CA ALA A 104 5.79 0.96 -10.27
C ALA A 104 4.79 -0.09 -9.73
N LEU A 105 4.87 -1.34 -10.20
CA LEU A 105 4.07 -2.43 -9.68
C LEU A 105 4.45 -2.81 -8.24
N ASP A 106 5.75 -2.88 -7.93
CA ASP A 106 6.24 -3.18 -6.58
C ASP A 106 5.79 -2.10 -5.58
N GLU A 107 5.81 -0.83 -5.97
CA GLU A 107 5.29 0.28 -5.13
C GLU A 107 3.78 0.17 -4.91
N SER A 108 3.01 -0.17 -5.95
CA SER A 108 1.58 -0.41 -5.84
C SER A 108 1.25 -1.61 -4.95
N GLU A 109 2.02 -2.70 -5.04
CA GLU A 109 1.87 -3.88 -4.20
C GLU A 109 2.17 -3.57 -2.72
N LEU A 110 3.24 -2.83 -2.45
CA LEU A 110 3.58 -2.35 -1.10
C LEU A 110 2.47 -1.49 -0.49
N ALA A 111 1.84 -0.62 -1.28
CA ALA A 111 0.75 0.22 -0.80
C ALA A 111 -0.46 -0.61 -0.32
N ASN A 112 -0.69 -1.78 -0.91
CA ASN A 112 -1.83 -2.64 -0.56
C ASN A 112 -1.50 -3.75 0.46
N LYS A 113 -0.21 -4.11 0.61
CA LYS A 113 0.28 -5.21 1.46
C LYS A 113 -0.27 -5.18 2.89
N HIS A 114 -0.44 -3.97 3.42
CA HIS A 114 -0.70 -3.72 4.84
C HIS A 114 -2.12 -3.22 5.16
N HIS A 115 -3.03 -3.29 4.19
CA HIS A 115 -4.40 -2.80 4.34
C HIS A 115 -5.13 -3.43 5.55
N ILE A 116 -4.99 -4.74 5.77
CA ILE A 116 -5.60 -5.43 6.92
C ILE A 116 -4.95 -5.01 8.24
N ASP A 117 -3.64 -4.76 8.26
CA ASP A 117 -2.94 -4.33 9.46
C ASP A 117 -3.43 -2.93 9.89
N HIS A 118 -3.64 -2.04 8.92
CA HIS A 118 -4.23 -0.72 9.15
C HIS A 118 -5.65 -0.80 9.69
N ALA A 119 -6.48 -1.69 9.15
CA ALA A 119 -7.84 -1.90 9.63
C ALA A 119 -7.86 -2.38 11.10
N LEU A 120 -6.95 -3.28 11.48
CA LEU A 120 -6.83 -3.75 12.87
C LEU A 120 -6.34 -2.65 13.81
N ILE A 121 -5.38 -1.82 13.38
CA ILE A 121 -4.90 -0.67 14.16
C ILE A 121 -6.02 0.34 14.36
N TRP A 122 -6.78 0.64 13.31
CA TRP A 122 -7.95 1.53 13.36
C TRP A 122 -9.06 1.00 14.27
N ALA A 123 -9.23 -0.33 14.36
CA ALA A 123 -10.25 -0.92 15.22
C ALA A 123 -9.97 -0.74 16.72
N LEU A 124 -8.70 -0.61 17.13
CA LEU A 124 -8.33 -0.45 18.55
C LEU A 124 -9.04 0.74 19.24
N PRO A 125 -8.93 1.99 18.74
CA PRO A 125 -9.63 3.13 19.35
C PRO A 125 -11.16 3.01 19.26
N VAL A 126 -11.68 2.38 18.20
CA VAL A 126 -13.12 2.11 18.06
C VAL A 126 -13.61 1.17 19.15
N PHE A 127 -12.87 0.09 19.45
CA PHE A 127 -13.18 -0.79 20.57
C PHE A 127 -13.07 -0.08 21.92
N GLY A 128 -12.12 0.84 22.09
CA GLY A 128 -12.04 1.71 23.25
C GLY A 128 -13.32 2.53 23.45
N PHE A 129 -13.77 3.21 22.40
CA PHE A 129 -15.00 4.00 22.42
C PHE A 129 -16.24 3.16 22.71
N ILE A 130 -16.35 1.98 22.09
CA ILE A 130 -17.42 1.02 22.38
C ILE A 130 -17.38 0.59 23.86
N GLY A 131 -16.19 0.34 24.40
CA GLY A 131 -16.01 0.00 25.81
C GLY A 131 -16.49 1.10 26.77
N THR A 132 -16.18 2.37 26.46
CA THR A 132 -16.73 3.49 27.22
C THR A 132 -18.24 3.55 27.12
N ALA A 133 -18.81 3.41 25.91
CA ALA A 133 -20.24 3.50 25.70
C ALA A 133 -21.01 2.42 26.48
N LEU A 134 -20.50 1.18 26.49
CA LEU A 134 -21.08 0.07 27.25
C LEU A 134 -21.03 0.33 28.76
N THR A 135 -19.89 0.82 29.26
CA THR A 135 -19.71 1.10 30.69
C THR A 135 -20.59 2.28 31.13
N MET A 136 -20.67 3.33 30.33
CA MET A 136 -21.55 4.48 30.60
C MET A 136 -23.03 4.12 30.51
N ALA A 137 -23.43 3.21 29.60
CA ALA A 137 -24.80 2.72 29.55
C ALA A 137 -25.20 1.93 30.81
N ALA A 138 -24.30 1.06 31.30
CA ALA A 138 -24.51 0.32 32.54
C ALA A 138 -24.64 1.26 33.75
N MET A 139 -23.78 2.27 33.81
CA MET A 139 -23.80 3.30 34.84
C MET A 139 -25.12 4.08 34.88
N VAL A 140 -25.63 4.51 33.72
CA VAL A 140 -26.90 5.22 33.63
C VAL A 140 -28.06 4.33 34.09
N SER A 141 -28.05 3.05 33.72
CA SER A 141 -29.04 2.08 34.20
C SER A 141 -29.00 1.94 35.73
N SER A 142 -27.81 1.71 36.31
CA SER A 142 -27.65 1.55 37.76
C SER A 142 -28.05 2.81 38.53
N PHE A 143 -27.77 4.00 37.98
CA PHE A 143 -28.16 5.25 38.61
C PHE A 143 -29.68 5.50 38.52
N SER A 144 -30.33 5.12 37.41
CA SER A 144 -31.79 5.17 37.27
C SER A 144 -32.49 4.28 38.29
N ASP A 145 -32.01 3.05 38.48
CA ASP A 145 -32.55 2.13 39.48
C ASP A 145 -32.39 2.68 40.90
N ALA A 146 -31.27 3.37 41.17
CA ALA A 146 -31.03 4.03 42.45
C ALA A 146 -31.95 5.26 42.68
N LEU A 147 -32.33 5.98 41.61
CA LEU A 147 -33.29 7.08 41.66
C LEU A 147 -34.72 6.58 41.94
N ASP A 148 -35.15 5.52 41.26
CA ASP A 148 -36.51 4.98 41.39
C ASP A 148 -36.77 4.36 42.78
N SER A 149 -35.70 3.94 43.47
CA SER A 149 -35.77 3.29 44.77
C SER A 149 -35.62 4.24 45.97
N GLN A 150 -35.23 5.50 45.76
CA GLN A 150 -34.75 6.38 46.84
C GLN A 150 -35.23 7.83 46.65
N GLY A 151 -36.12 8.31 47.53
CA GLY A 151 -36.60 9.70 47.52
C GLY A 151 -35.71 10.72 48.25
N ASP A 152 -34.60 10.28 48.86
CA ASP A 152 -33.78 11.11 49.77
C ASP A 152 -32.47 11.59 49.11
N PRO A 153 -32.16 12.92 49.10
CA PRO A 153 -30.96 13.47 48.44
C PRO A 153 -29.63 12.94 48.97
N SER A 154 -29.56 12.57 50.26
CA SER A 154 -28.35 12.03 50.90
C SER A 154 -27.99 10.65 50.33
N VAL A 155 -28.99 9.83 50.02
CA VAL A 155 -28.77 8.52 49.44
C VAL A 155 -28.39 8.62 47.96
N LEU A 156 -28.93 9.61 47.26
CA LEU A 156 -28.54 9.89 45.88
C LEU A 156 -27.06 10.25 45.74
N ILE A 157 -26.53 11.05 46.68
CA ILE A 157 -25.09 11.35 46.74
C ILE A 157 -24.27 10.08 47.01
N SER A 158 -24.77 9.18 47.87
CA SER A 158 -24.09 7.90 48.14
C SER A 158 -24.09 6.98 46.91
N ALA A 159 -25.20 6.93 46.17
CA ALA A 159 -25.34 6.14 44.95
C ALA A 159 -24.38 6.62 43.87
N LEU A 160 -24.23 7.95 43.70
CA LEU A 160 -23.24 8.58 42.82
C LEU A 160 -21.80 8.17 43.17
N LYS A 161 -21.44 8.17 44.46
CA LYS A 161 -20.10 7.79 44.92
C LYS A 161 -19.80 6.31 44.77
N GLN A 162 -20.80 5.44 44.95
CA GLN A 162 -20.61 4.00 44.95
C GLN A 162 -20.71 3.37 43.56
N HIS A 163 -21.60 3.87 42.70
CA HIS A 163 -21.90 3.22 41.41
C HIS A 163 -21.37 4.02 40.23
N VAL A 164 -21.50 5.35 40.24
CA VAL A 164 -21.22 6.19 39.07
C VAL A 164 -19.73 6.53 38.93
N LEU A 165 -19.12 7.07 39.98
CA LEU A 165 -17.72 7.52 39.96
C LEU A 165 -16.72 6.38 39.66
N PRO A 166 -16.83 5.18 40.27
CA PRO A 166 -15.94 4.06 39.98
C PRO A 166 -16.06 3.53 38.54
N GLU A 167 -17.28 3.41 38.03
CA GLU A 167 -17.52 2.93 36.66
C GLU A 167 -17.04 3.93 35.61
N LEU A 168 -17.13 5.22 35.92
CA LEU A 168 -16.63 6.28 35.04
C LEU A 168 -15.11 6.21 34.90
N ALA A 169 -14.40 6.01 36.01
CA ALA A 169 -12.96 5.81 35.99
C ALA A 169 -12.59 4.56 35.17
N SER A 170 -13.35 3.47 35.32
CA SER A 170 -13.16 2.27 34.50
C SER A 170 -13.38 2.53 33.02
N ALA A 171 -14.42 3.28 32.65
CA ALA A 171 -14.73 3.61 31.26
C ALA A 171 -13.56 4.35 30.61
N PHE A 172 -13.07 5.42 31.24
CA PHE A 172 -11.91 6.15 30.74
C PHE A 172 -10.65 5.28 30.66
N GLY A 173 -10.47 4.35 31.60
CA GLY A 173 -9.35 3.41 31.59
C GLY A 173 -9.34 2.51 30.35
N VAL A 174 -10.50 1.99 29.94
CA VAL A 174 -10.62 1.18 28.71
C VAL A 174 -10.15 1.97 27.49
N THR A 175 -10.57 3.22 27.36
CA THR A 175 -10.19 4.09 26.23
C THR A 175 -8.72 4.49 26.27
N LEU A 176 -8.16 4.78 27.45
CA LEU A 176 -6.74 5.12 27.54
C LEU A 176 -5.87 3.94 27.09
N ILE A 177 -6.20 2.71 27.52
CA ILE A 177 -5.51 1.49 27.09
C ILE A 177 -5.62 1.33 25.57
N ALA A 178 -6.84 1.48 25.01
CA ALA A 178 -7.07 1.38 23.57
C ALA A 178 -6.23 2.36 22.76
N LEU A 179 -6.24 3.64 23.15
CA LEU A 179 -5.50 4.70 22.46
C LEU A 179 -3.99 4.48 22.57
N PHE A 180 -3.49 4.14 23.76
CA PHE A 180 -2.07 3.90 23.97
C PHE A 180 -1.56 2.74 23.11
N LEU A 181 -2.28 1.60 23.12
CA LEU A 181 -1.93 0.44 22.29
C LEU A 181 -2.06 0.77 20.79
N SER A 182 -3.05 1.57 20.39
CA SER A 182 -3.20 2.03 19.01
C SER A 182 -1.99 2.85 18.54
N VAL A 183 -1.49 3.77 19.36
CA VAL A 183 -0.31 4.59 19.04
C VAL A 183 0.93 3.71 18.89
N LEU A 184 1.12 2.75 19.79
CA LEU A 184 2.25 1.81 19.70
C LEU A 184 2.19 0.95 18.43
N ALA A 185 1.02 0.40 18.12
CA ALA A 185 0.84 -0.43 16.92
C ALA A 185 1.03 0.40 15.64
N PHE A 186 0.47 1.61 15.59
CA PHE A 186 0.65 2.52 14.47
C PHE A 186 2.12 2.91 14.27
N GLY A 187 2.83 3.25 15.35
CA GLY A 187 4.25 3.58 15.30
C GLY A 187 5.11 2.41 14.80
N ALA A 188 4.86 1.20 15.29
CA ALA A 188 5.55 0.00 14.82
C ALA A 188 5.30 -0.27 13.33
N MET A 189 4.04 -0.08 12.89
CA MET A 189 3.64 -0.24 11.50
C MET A 189 4.35 0.75 10.58
N ALA A 190 4.40 2.03 10.97
CA ALA A 190 5.07 3.07 10.22
C ALA A 190 6.58 2.79 10.02
N LEU A 191 7.24 2.20 11.01
CA LEU A 191 8.65 1.80 10.90
C LEU A 191 8.86 0.66 9.90
N VAL A 192 7.97 -0.33 9.90
CA VAL A 192 7.99 -1.46 8.95
C VAL A 192 7.79 -0.97 7.53
N GLU A 193 6.74 -0.18 7.27
CA GLU A 193 6.49 0.36 5.93
C GLU A 193 7.63 1.25 5.44
N ARG A 194 8.21 2.06 6.33
CA ARG A 194 9.38 2.87 5.99
C ARG A 194 10.56 2.01 5.56
N ALA A 195 10.82 0.90 6.26
CA ALA A 195 11.90 -0.01 5.94
C ALA A 195 11.66 -0.73 4.59
N GLU A 196 10.43 -1.15 4.32
CA GLU A 196 10.06 -1.77 3.04
C GLU A 196 10.21 -0.82 1.85
N ARG A 197 9.70 0.41 1.96
CA ARG A 197 9.86 1.44 0.93
C ARG A 197 11.34 1.74 0.67
N ALA A 198 12.14 1.85 1.74
CA ALA A 198 13.59 2.03 1.59
C ALA A 198 14.25 0.83 0.88
N GLY A 199 13.77 -0.40 1.12
CA GLY A 199 14.24 -1.60 0.44
C GLY A 199 13.97 -1.60 -1.07
N VAL A 200 12.78 -1.15 -1.50
CA VAL A 200 12.44 -1.00 -2.93
C VAL A 200 13.31 0.06 -3.60
N VAL A 201 13.49 1.22 -2.98
CA VAL A 201 14.36 2.28 -3.50
C VAL A 201 15.81 1.80 -3.63
N ALA A 202 16.32 1.09 -2.62
CA ALA A 202 17.67 0.52 -2.68
C ALA A 202 17.81 -0.53 -3.78
N ALA A 203 16.76 -1.31 -4.06
CA ALA A 203 16.74 -2.25 -5.17
C ALA A 203 16.75 -1.53 -6.53
N ASP A 204 16.02 -0.41 -6.69
CA ASP A 204 16.06 0.41 -7.92
C ASP A 204 17.47 0.95 -8.18
N GLU A 205 18.14 1.48 -7.15
CA GLU A 205 19.49 2.02 -7.25
C GLU A 205 20.50 0.97 -7.76
N VAL A 206 20.39 -0.27 -7.28
CA VAL A 206 21.22 -1.39 -7.75
C VAL A 206 21.10 -1.58 -9.26
N PHE A 207 19.88 -1.59 -9.79
CA PHE A 207 19.66 -1.81 -11.23
C PHE A 207 20.06 -0.60 -12.07
N LEU A 208 19.86 0.62 -11.59
CA LEU A 208 20.34 1.83 -12.27
C LEU A 208 21.87 1.82 -12.42
N ILE A 209 22.59 1.52 -11.33
CA ILE A 209 24.06 1.38 -11.37
C ILE A 209 24.47 0.23 -12.29
N TYR A 210 23.74 -0.88 -12.26
CA TYR A 210 24.02 -2.04 -13.11
C TYR A 210 23.88 -1.71 -14.60
N ILE A 211 22.76 -1.09 -15.01
CA ILE A 211 22.52 -0.66 -16.40
C ILE A 211 23.58 0.33 -16.86
N ALA A 212 23.90 1.32 -16.03
CA ALA A 212 24.92 2.33 -16.36
C ALA A 212 26.32 1.72 -16.60
N ARG A 213 26.59 0.54 -16.04
CA ARG A 213 27.86 -0.18 -16.20
C ARG A 213 27.85 -1.20 -17.34
N LEU A 214 26.72 -1.41 -18.01
CA LEU A 214 26.67 -2.33 -19.15
C LEU A 214 27.52 -1.77 -20.29
N PRO A 215 28.47 -2.56 -20.83
CA PRO A 215 29.25 -2.13 -21.98
C PRO A 215 28.30 -1.80 -23.14
N ALA A 216 28.56 -0.71 -23.86
CA ALA A 216 27.69 -0.17 -24.94
C ALA A 216 27.24 -1.20 -25.99
N LYS A 217 27.92 -2.35 -26.10
CA LYS A 217 27.57 -3.48 -26.97
C LYS A 217 26.31 -4.25 -26.51
N GLN A 218 25.94 -4.16 -25.23
CA GLN A 218 24.70 -4.71 -24.64
C GLN A 218 23.62 -3.64 -24.45
N ALA A 219 23.99 -2.35 -24.43
CA ALA A 219 23.07 -1.22 -24.57
C ALA A 219 22.66 -0.95 -26.04
N ALA A 220 23.30 -1.64 -26.99
CA ALA A 220 23.04 -1.53 -28.41
C ALA A 220 21.59 -1.84 -28.85
N PRO A 221 20.81 -2.77 -28.23
CA PRO A 221 19.43 -3.01 -28.63
C PRO A 221 18.53 -1.79 -28.42
N ALA A 222 18.74 -1.03 -27.34
CA ALA A 222 17.99 0.19 -27.05
C ALA A 222 18.24 1.29 -28.09
N MET A 223 19.49 1.43 -28.54
CA MET A 223 19.82 2.34 -29.64
C MET A 223 19.37 1.81 -31.00
N HIS A 224 19.34 0.49 -31.23
CA HIS A 224 18.86 -0.08 -32.49
C HIS A 224 17.34 0.06 -32.64
N GLY A 225 16.56 -0.11 -31.58
CA GLY A 225 15.10 0.12 -31.61
C GLY A 225 14.75 1.57 -31.92
N LEU A 226 15.36 2.53 -31.20
CA LEU A 226 15.17 3.95 -31.45
C LEU A 226 15.67 4.40 -32.82
N THR A 227 16.83 3.90 -33.29
CA THR A 227 17.33 4.21 -34.64
C THR A 227 16.50 3.55 -35.74
N GLN A 228 15.94 2.36 -35.50
CA GLN A 228 15.06 1.67 -36.43
C GLN A 228 13.68 2.35 -36.52
N GLU A 229 13.10 2.79 -35.39
CA GLU A 229 11.87 3.59 -35.39
C GLU A 229 12.08 4.98 -36.02
N LEU A 230 13.20 5.65 -35.75
CA LEU A 230 13.56 6.90 -36.44
C LEU A 230 13.78 6.70 -37.94
N ALA A 231 14.41 5.59 -38.35
CA ALA A 231 14.60 5.25 -39.75
C ALA A 231 13.28 4.89 -40.45
N GLN A 232 12.39 4.14 -39.80
CA GLN A 232 11.05 3.83 -40.31
C GLN A 232 10.15 5.06 -40.36
N SER A 233 10.21 5.93 -39.36
CA SER A 233 9.49 7.20 -39.33
C SER A 233 9.96 8.13 -40.46
N ARG A 234 11.28 8.24 -40.67
CA ARG A 234 11.84 8.95 -41.83
C ARG A 234 11.40 8.35 -43.16
N GLY A 235 11.45 7.03 -43.31
CA GLY A 235 11.02 6.34 -44.53
C GLY A 235 9.55 6.60 -44.86
N ARG A 236 8.67 6.56 -43.85
CA ARG A 236 7.25 6.92 -44.00
C ARG A 236 7.04 8.38 -44.41
N THR A 237 7.83 9.31 -43.86
CA THR A 237 7.76 10.72 -44.28
C THR A 237 8.22 10.92 -45.72
N GLU A 238 9.24 10.22 -46.19
CA GLU A 238 9.68 10.28 -47.59
C GLU A 238 8.64 9.68 -48.55
N GLU A 239 7.98 8.60 -48.15
CA GLU A 239 6.93 7.97 -48.94
C GLU A 239 5.69 8.85 -49.06
N LEU A 240 5.31 9.53 -47.96
CA LEU A 240 4.25 10.55 -47.96
C LEU A 240 4.59 11.73 -48.87
N VAL A 241 5.83 12.23 -48.84
CA VAL A 241 6.28 13.32 -49.72
C VAL A 241 6.20 12.90 -51.19
N LYS A 242 6.69 11.70 -51.53
CA LYS A 242 6.58 11.15 -52.90
C LYS A 242 5.13 10.97 -53.35
N GLY A 243 4.26 10.48 -52.45
CA GLY A 243 2.84 10.37 -52.71
C GLY A 243 2.18 11.73 -52.97
N LEU A 244 2.56 12.75 -52.22
CA LEU A 244 2.07 14.12 -52.39
C LEU A 244 2.50 14.72 -53.74
N ASP A 245 3.76 14.50 -54.15
CA ASP A 245 4.27 14.95 -55.45
C ASP A 245 3.60 14.22 -56.62
N ALA A 246 3.35 12.91 -56.47
CA ALA A 246 2.60 12.14 -57.46
C ALA A 246 1.16 12.64 -57.61
N LEU A 247 0.51 12.97 -56.49
CA LEU A 247 -0.85 13.49 -56.46
C LEU A 247 -0.91 14.90 -57.07
N ARG A 248 0.05 15.77 -56.75
CA ARG A 248 0.21 17.08 -57.38
C ARG A 248 0.39 16.96 -58.89
N THR A 249 1.24 16.05 -59.35
CA THR A 249 1.47 15.80 -60.78
C THR A 249 0.21 15.29 -61.47
N ALA A 250 -0.57 14.43 -60.81
CA ALA A 250 -1.85 13.94 -61.33
C ALA A 250 -2.88 15.06 -61.44
N VAL A 251 -2.94 15.96 -60.44
CA VAL A 251 -3.80 17.15 -60.44
C VAL A 251 -3.40 18.12 -61.57
N GLU A 252 -2.10 18.37 -61.76
CA GLU A 252 -1.59 19.21 -62.86
C GLU A 252 -1.90 18.61 -64.24
N ARG A 253 -1.88 17.27 -64.37
CA ARG A 253 -2.31 16.59 -65.61
C ARG A 253 -3.81 16.69 -65.85
N LEU A 254 -4.62 16.54 -64.80
CA LEU A 254 -6.08 16.68 -64.90
C LEU A 254 -6.48 18.11 -65.28
N SER A 255 -5.87 19.13 -64.68
CA SER A 255 -6.12 20.53 -65.03
C SER A 255 -5.64 20.89 -66.45
N ALA A 256 -4.54 20.29 -66.92
CA ALA A 256 -4.06 20.43 -68.29
C ALA A 256 -5.00 19.75 -69.33
N VAL A 257 -5.71 18.69 -68.94
CA VAL A 257 -6.71 18.03 -69.79
C VAL A 257 -8.01 18.83 -69.82
N GLU A 258 -8.42 19.40 -68.68
CA GLU A 258 -9.63 20.23 -68.57
C GLU A 258 -9.52 21.57 -69.31
N SER A 259 -8.31 22.11 -69.44
CA SER A 259 -8.05 23.37 -70.17
C SER A 259 -7.91 23.21 -71.70
N ARG A 260 -8.03 21.99 -72.26
CA ARG A 260 -8.10 21.81 -73.72
C ARG A 260 -9.51 22.13 -74.21
N PRO A 261 -9.72 23.16 -75.06
CA PRO A 261 -11.04 23.48 -75.59
C PRO A 261 -11.54 22.30 -76.43
N GLN A 262 -12.66 21.70 -76.03
CA GLN A 262 -13.37 20.67 -76.81
C GLN A 262 -13.82 21.30 -78.13
N ARG A 263 -13.07 21.04 -79.22
CA ARG A 263 -13.56 21.27 -80.58
C ARG A 263 -14.66 20.24 -80.86
N TYR A 264 -15.90 20.59 -80.54
CA TYR A 264 -17.08 19.89 -81.07
C TYR A 264 -17.07 20.02 -82.59
N THR A 265 -16.68 18.95 -83.28
CA THR A 265 -16.90 18.78 -84.71
C THR A 265 -18.28 18.14 -84.87
N LEU A 266 -19.29 18.96 -85.10
CA LEU A 266 -20.60 18.51 -85.55
C LEU A 266 -20.44 17.98 -86.98
N VAL A 267 -20.32 16.65 -87.12
CA VAL A 267 -20.52 15.98 -88.41
C VAL A 267 -22.03 15.83 -88.59
N ARG A 268 -22.62 16.69 -89.42
CA ARG A 268 -23.99 16.52 -89.90
C ARG A 268 -23.92 15.62 -91.14
N GLU A 269 -24.36 14.38 -90.99
CA GLU A 269 -24.62 13.52 -92.14
C GLU A 269 -25.82 14.05 -92.96
N GLN A 270 -25.74 13.69 -94.24
CA GLN A 270 -26.50 14.06 -95.43
C GLN A 270 -27.97 14.44 -95.27
#